data_AF-A0A380EH56-F1
#
_entry.id   AF-A0A380EH56-F1
#
_cell.length_a   1.000
_cell.length_b   1.000
_cell.length_c   1.000
_cell.angle_alpha   90.00
_cell.angle_beta   90.00
_cell.angle_gamma   90.00
#
_symmetry.space_group_name_H-M   'P 1'
#
loop_
_entity.id
_entity.type
_entity.pdbx_description
1 polymer ?
#
loop_
_entity_poly.entity_id
_entity_poly.type
_entity_poly.pdbx_seq_one_letter_code
_entity_poly.pdbx_strand_id
1 'polypeptide(L)' 'MTIWHVIGLDEKDFTLPTNGKRADFLTPNRELAEQIKKYNITYYYDEFDGGHQWKDWKPLLSDILLYFLSKNTDDQLYE' A
#
# COMPACT_ATOMS: atom_id res chain seq x y z
N MET A 1 6.25 5.90 13.89
CA MET A 1 5.72 4.79 13.06
C MET A 1 5.30 5.38 11.74
N THR A 2 5.71 4.76 10.64
CA THR A 2 5.38 5.21 9.28
C THR A 2 4.78 4.04 8.51
N ILE A 3 3.64 4.27 7.85
CA ILE A 3 2.94 3.25 7.06
C ILE A 3 2.84 3.75 5.61
N TRP A 4 3.18 2.88 4.66
CA TRP A 4 2.97 3.08 3.24
C TRP A 4 1.96 2.04 2.75
N HIS A 5 0.78 2.48 2.34
CA HIS A 5 -0.34 1.63 1.94
C HIS A 5 -0.72 1.96 0.50
N VAL A 6 -0.66 0.97 -0.38
CA VAL A 6 -1.03 1.14 -1.79
C VAL A 6 -1.97 0.00 -2.18
N ILE A 7 -2.96 0.29 -3.02
CA ILE A 7 -3.91 -0.72 -3.51
C ILE A 7 -4.31 -0.48 -4.96
N GLY A 8 -4.49 -1.57 -5.72
CA GLY A 8 -4.98 -1.51 -7.10
C GLY A 8 -6.49 -1.37 -7.19
N LEU A 9 -7.00 -0.66 -8.18
CA LEU A 9 -8.44 -0.46 -8.38
C LEU A 9 -9.19 -1.74 -8.79
N ASP A 10 -8.51 -2.69 -9.45
CA ASP A 10 -9.11 -3.96 -9.88
C ASP A 10 -9.31 -4.96 -8.73
N GLU A 11 -8.82 -4.63 -7.54
CA GLU A 11 -8.96 -5.43 -6.32
C GLU A 11 -10.41 -5.50 -5.80
N LYS A 12 -11.31 -4.68 -6.35
CA LYS A 12 -12.74 -4.69 -6.02
C LYS A 12 -13.46 -5.97 -6.44
N ASP A 13 -12.96 -6.62 -7.48
CA ASP A 13 -13.59 -7.80 -8.06
C ASP A 13 -12.50 -8.81 -8.44
N PHE A 14 -11.97 -9.50 -7.43
CA PHE A 14 -10.90 -10.47 -7.57
C PHE A 14 -11.45 -11.90 -7.54
N THR A 15 -11.03 -12.77 -8.46
CA THR A 15 -11.40 -14.21 -8.43
C THR A 15 -10.44 -14.95 -7.52
N LEU A 16 -10.96 -15.50 -6.42
CA LEU A 16 -10.19 -16.34 -5.53
C LEU A 16 -9.75 -17.63 -6.27
N PRO A 17 -8.45 -17.93 -6.32
CA PRO A 17 -7.94 -19.12 -7.02
C PRO A 17 -8.36 -20.43 -6.33
N THR A 18 -8.78 -20.35 -5.07
CA THR A 18 -9.14 -21.51 -4.24
C THR A 18 -10.54 -22.04 -4.49
N ASN A 19 -11.50 -21.16 -4.81
CA ASN A 19 -12.91 -21.54 -4.90
C ASN A 19 -13.68 -20.82 -6.03
N GLY A 20 -13.01 -19.98 -6.82
CA GLY A 20 -13.61 -19.24 -7.93
C GLY A 20 -14.58 -18.14 -7.52
N LYS A 21 -14.79 -17.89 -6.21
CA LYS A 21 -15.66 -16.81 -5.74
C LYS A 21 -14.99 -15.46 -5.97
N ARG A 22 -15.83 -14.43 -6.16
CA ARG A 22 -15.37 -13.04 -6.22
C ARG A 22 -15.21 -12.47 -4.82
N ALA A 23 -14.16 -11.70 -4.62
CA ALA A 23 -13.83 -11.01 -3.38
C ALA A 23 -13.52 -9.53 -3.67
N ASP A 24 -13.89 -8.67 -2.72
CA ASP A 24 -13.59 -7.24 -2.74
C ASP A 24 -12.51 -6.96 -1.68
N PHE A 25 -11.30 -6.64 -2.14
CA PHE A 25 -10.22 -6.18 -1.30
C PHE A 25 -10.09 -4.65 -1.30
N LEU A 26 -10.73 -3.94 -2.22
CA LEU A 26 -10.64 -2.48 -2.32
C LEU A 26 -11.42 -1.79 -1.20
N THR A 27 -12.68 -2.16 -1.01
CA THR A 27 -13.56 -1.57 0.02
C THR A 27 -12.99 -1.69 1.44
N PRO A 28 -12.59 -2.88 1.93
CA PRO A 28 -12.03 -2.99 3.29
C PRO A 28 -10.70 -2.24 3.46
N ASN A 29 -9.88 -2.11 2.41
CA ASN A 29 -8.63 -1.33 2.49
C ASN A 29 -8.89 0.18 2.52
N ARG A 30 -9.90 0.68 1.80
CA ARG A 30 -10.36 2.09 1.95
C ARG A 30 -10.88 2.37 3.35
N GLU A 31 -11.69 1.47 3.91
CA GLU A 31 -12.18 1.60 5.28
C GLU A 31 -11.03 1.61 6.30
N LEU A 32 -10.04 0.73 6.12
CA LEU A 32 -8.83 0.71 6.93
C LEU A 32 -8.05 2.01 6.81
N ALA A 33 -7.86 2.54 5.60
CA ALA A 33 -7.16 3.80 5.37
C ALA A 33 -7.82 4.95 6.14
N GLU A 34 -9.16 5.03 6.13
CA GLU A 34 -9.91 6.01 6.91
C GLU A 34 -9.76 5.81 8.43
N GLN A 35 -9.61 4.58 8.92
CA GLN A 35 -9.27 4.38 10.34
C GLN A 35 -7.86 4.84 10.66
N ILE A 36 -6.86 4.49 9.83
CA ILE A 36 -5.45 4.82 10.07
C ILE A 36 -5.23 6.34 10.09
N LYS A 37 -5.90 7.09 9.21
CA LYS A 37 -5.84 8.57 9.15
C LYS A 37 -6.26 9.26 10.45
N LYS A 38 -7.02 8.59 11.32
CA LYS A 38 -7.45 9.15 12.62
C LYS A 38 -6.35 9.13 13.68
N TYR A 39 -5.26 8.40 13.44
CA TYR A 39 -4.13 8.29 14.37
C TYR A 39 -3.02 9.24 13.98
N ASN A 40 -2.26 9.72 14.98
CA ASN A 40 -1.10 10.59 14.77
C ASN A 40 0.12 9.79 14.30
N ILE A 41 0.07 9.23 13.08
CA ILE A 41 1.16 8.51 12.45
C ILE A 41 1.44 9.05 11.05
N THR A 42 2.68 8.91 10.58
CA THR A 42 3.03 9.27 9.20
C THR A 42 2.44 8.22 8.27
N TYR A 43 1.43 8.60 7.49
CA TYR A 43 0.67 7.66 6.67
C TYR A 43 0.59 8.11 5.21
N TYR A 44 1.02 7.22 4.31
CA TYR A 44 0.88 7.37 2.87
C TYR A 44 -0.15 6.36 2.38
N TYR A 45 -1.15 6.84 1.63
CA TYR A 45 -2.17 6.03 1.00
C TYR A 45 -2.29 6.41 -0.48
N ASP A 46 -2.20 5.42 -1.37
CA ASP A 46 -2.36 5.63 -2.80
C ASP A 46 -3.18 4.51 -3.45
N GLU A 47 -3.88 4.85 -4.53
CA GLU A 47 -4.65 3.93 -5.35
C GLU A 47 -4.15 4.01 -6.79
N PHE A 48 -3.84 2.86 -7.41
CA PHE A 48 -3.31 2.81 -8.77
C PHE A 48 -4.19 2.00 -9.72
N ASP A 49 -4.09 2.31 -11.01
CA ASP A 49 -4.75 1.56 -12.08
C ASP A 49 -4.02 0.23 -12.32
N GLY A 50 -4.64 -0.86 -11.87
CA GLY A 50 -4.05 -2.20 -11.85
C GLY A 50 -4.67 -3.08 -10.79
N GLY A 51 -4.19 -4.32 -10.71
CA GLY A 51 -4.81 -5.34 -9.86
C GLY A 51 -3.85 -6.24 -9.14
N HIS A 52 -4.29 -7.47 -8.89
CA HIS A 52 -3.58 -8.46 -8.08
C HIS A 52 -2.45 -9.18 -8.85
N GLN A 53 -1.61 -8.43 -9.57
CA GLN A 53 -0.52 -8.96 -10.39
C GLN A 53 0.81 -8.29 -10.06
N TRP A 54 1.84 -9.09 -9.75
CA TRP A 54 3.17 -8.59 -9.40
C TRP A 54 3.75 -7.54 -10.36
N LYS A 55 3.42 -7.63 -11.65
CA LYS A 55 3.86 -6.66 -12.67
C LYS A 55 3.43 -5.22 -12.35
N ASP A 56 2.25 -5.04 -11.74
CA ASP A 56 1.67 -3.73 -11.43
C ASP A 56 2.25 -3.18 -10.11
N TRP A 57 2.58 -4.08 -9.17
CA TRP A 57 3.14 -3.71 -7.86
C TRP A 57 4.66 -3.47 -7.88
N LYS A 58 5.39 -4.18 -8.74
CA LYS A 58 6.86 -4.13 -8.81
C LYS A 58 7.42 -2.72 -9.00
N PRO A 59 6.85 -1.83 -9.85
CA PRO A 59 7.37 -0.48 -10.03
C PRO A 59 7.33 0.35 -8.73
N LEU A 60 6.26 0.20 -7.94
CA LEU A 60 6.04 0.95 -6.70
C LEU A 60 7.06 0.60 -5.60
N LEU A 61 7.65 -0.60 -5.65
CA LEU A 61 8.62 -1.04 -4.65
C LEU A 61 9.86 -0.14 -4.60
N SER A 62 10.31 0.37 -5.75
CA SER A 62 11.53 1.20 -5.79
C SER A 62 11.33 2.51 -5.03
N ASP A 63 10.19 3.17 -5.24
CA ASP A 63 9.84 4.42 -4.57
C ASP A 63 9.69 4.23 -3.06
N ILE A 64 9.04 3.14 -2.65
CA ILE A 64 8.89 2.77 -1.24
C ILE A 64 10.26 2.58 -0.58
N LEU A 65 11.13 1.77 -1.21
CA LEU A 65 12.45 1.49 -0.66
C LEU A 65 13.31 2.75 -0.57
N LEU A 66 13.29 3.60 -1.60
CA LEU A 66 14.02 4.88 -1.59
C LEU A 66 13.53 5.78 -0.46
N TYR A 67 12.21 5.90 -0.27
CA TYR A 67 11.63 6.70 0.80
C TYR A 67 12.08 6.23 2.20
N PHE A 68 12.00 4.93 2.48
CA PHE A 68 12.38 4.40 3.80
C PHE A 68 13.89 4.41 4.02
N LEU A 69 14.69 4.13 3.00
CA LEU A 69 16.16 4.12 3.11
C LEU A 69 16.73 5.54 3.21
N SER A 70 16.17 6.52 2.49
CA SER A 70 16.66 7.91 2.57
C SER A 70 16.42 8.53 3.95
N LYS A 71 15.34 8.13 4.63
CA LYS A 71 15.02 8.60 5.99
C LYS A 71 15.97 8.06 7.07
N ASN A 72 16.55 6.87 6.87
CA ASN A 72 17.53 6.31 7.81
C ASN A 72 18.89 7.03 7.76
N THR A 73 19.23 7.68 6.64
CA THR A 73 20.48 8.44 6.50
C THR A 73 20.44 9.80 7.19
N ASP A 74 19.27 10.43 7.33
CA ASP A 74 19.14 11.72 8.03
C ASP A 74 19.34 11.57 9.55
N ASP A 75 18.93 10.44 10.13
CA ASP A 75 19.10 10.15 11.57
C ASP A 75 20.56 9.84 11.95
N GLN A 76 21.45 9.56 10.98
CA GLN A 76 22.87 9.30 11.22
C GLN A 76 23.78 10.54 11.13
N LEU A 77 23.24 11.72 10.80
CA LEU A 77 24.02 12.95 10.69
C LEU A 77 24.16 13.73 12.01
N TYR A 78 23.61 13.19 13.11
CA TYR A 78 23.66 13.80 14.44
C TYR A 78 24.21 12.86 15.54
N GLU A 79 24.90 11.77 15.17
CA GLU A 79 25.74 10.98 16.10
C GLU A 79 27.23 11.27 15.93
#